data_AF-A0A836UM06-F1
#
_entry.id   AF-A0A836UM06-F1
#
_cell.length_a   1.000
_cell.length_b   1.000
_cell.length_c   1.000
_cell.angle_alpha   90.00
_cell.angle_beta   90.00
_cell.angle_gamma   90.00
#
_symmetry.space_group_name_H-M   'P 1'
#
loop_
_entity.id
_entity.type
_entity.pdbx_description
1 polymer ?
#
loop_
_entity_poly.entity_id
_entity_poly.type
_entity_poly.pdbx_seq_one_letter_code
_entity_poly.pdbx_strand_id
1 'polypeptide(L)'
;MTHAYEPLTAAVMLRIEGLFSSMKVRSELHQTRPYRPLAEVMKSDQRFFELSEVTGTMIGFRLPELMAGLNVPGYHFHFISEDRLQGGHVLDVKTRSGEVRINQLGRFAMDLPEGAEFENLDLSDKREAALRAVEQQDKH
;
A
#
# COMPACT_ATOMS: atom_id res chain seq x y z
N MET A 1 -19.98 3.83 -19.26
CA MET A 1 -19.59 3.03 -18.08
C MET A 1 -19.20 1.65 -18.56
N THR A 2 -17.93 1.44 -18.87
CA THR A 2 -17.37 0.10 -19.10
C THR A 2 -17.04 -0.47 -17.72
N HIS A 3 -17.87 -1.40 -17.23
CA HIS A 3 -17.38 -2.31 -16.19
C HIS A 3 -16.30 -3.16 -16.84
N ALA A 4 -15.03 -2.80 -16.61
CA ALA A 4 -13.92 -3.66 -16.96
C ALA A 4 -14.11 -4.95 -16.15
N TYR A 5 -14.40 -6.05 -16.83
CA TYR A 5 -14.34 -7.39 -16.25
C TYR A 5 -12.89 -7.61 -15.83
N GLU A 6 -12.61 -7.48 -14.53
CA GLU A 6 -11.30 -7.82 -13.98
C GLU A 6 -11.39 -9.20 -13.33
N PRO A 7 -10.67 -10.21 -13.86
CA PRO A 7 -10.61 -11.53 -13.24
C PRO A 7 -10.17 -11.42 -11.78
N LEU A 8 -10.77 -12.23 -10.90
CA LEU A 8 -10.44 -12.26 -9.47
C LEU A 8 -8.96 -12.58 -9.21
N THR A 9 -8.28 -13.23 -10.16
CA THR A 9 -6.87 -13.62 -10.09
C THR A 9 -5.92 -12.66 -10.81
N ALA A 10 -6.43 -11.60 -11.45
CA ALA A 10 -5.58 -10.66 -12.16
C ALA A 10 -4.76 -9.81 -11.18
N ALA A 11 -3.46 -9.73 -11.41
CA ALA A 11 -2.57 -8.77 -10.78
C ALA A 11 -2.38 -7.58 -11.72
N VAL A 12 -2.57 -6.36 -11.21
CA VAL A 12 -2.38 -5.13 -11.99
C VAL A 12 -1.58 -4.09 -11.22
N MET A 13 -0.77 -3.32 -11.92
CA MET A 13 -0.19 -2.08 -11.43
C MET A 13 -1.03 -0.93 -11.96
N LEU A 14 -1.34 0.05 -11.10
CA LEU A 14 -2.07 1.24 -11.44
C LEU A 14 -1.23 2.48 -11.16
N ARG A 15 -1.24 3.43 -12.09
CA ARG A 15 -0.73 4.79 -11.92
C ARG A 15 -1.86 5.76 -12.20
N ILE A 16 -2.15 6.63 -11.23
CA ILE A 16 -3.22 7.61 -11.29
C ILE A 16 -2.59 8.98 -11.09
N GLU A 17 -2.58 9.79 -12.15
CA GLU A 17 -2.09 11.17 -12.13
C GLU A 17 -3.28 12.10 -12.14
N GLY A 18 -3.38 13.00 -11.16
CA GLY A 18 -4.58 13.83 -11.06
C GLY A 18 -4.60 14.84 -9.94
N LEU A 19 -5.77 15.48 -9.82
CA LEU A 19 -6.14 16.37 -8.74
C LEU A 19 -7.06 15.62 -7.78
N PHE A 20 -6.66 15.56 -6.51
CA PHE A 20 -7.38 14.91 -5.44
C PHE A 20 -7.98 15.97 -4.53
N SER A 21 -9.31 15.95 -4.38
CA SER A 21 -10.00 16.94 -3.53
C SER A 21 -9.73 16.69 -2.05
N SER A 22 -9.59 15.42 -1.65
CA SER A 22 -9.11 15.04 -0.32
C SER A 22 -8.29 13.76 -0.39
N MET A 23 -7.24 13.67 0.41
CA MET A 23 -6.47 12.44 0.58
C MET A 23 -6.01 12.31 2.02
N LYS A 24 -6.10 11.10 2.58
CA LYS A 24 -5.49 10.74 3.86
C LYS A 24 -4.34 9.79 3.58
N VAL A 25 -3.13 10.19 3.96
CA VAL A 25 -1.94 9.36 3.85
C VAL A 25 -1.26 9.15 5.20
N ARG A 26 -0.43 8.11 5.28
CA ARG A 26 0.41 7.79 6.44
C ARG A 26 1.87 7.64 6.05
N SER A 27 2.76 8.06 6.94
CA SER A 27 4.15 7.57 6.98
C SER A 27 4.48 6.99 8.36
N GLU A 28 5.21 5.88 8.38
CA GLU A 28 5.85 5.33 9.56
C GLU A 28 7.15 6.06 9.90
N LEU A 29 7.52 6.06 11.19
CA LEU A 29 8.79 6.61 11.66
C LEU A 29 9.92 5.57 11.56
N HIS A 30 11.15 6.07 11.45
CA HIS A 30 12.34 5.24 11.49
C HIS A 30 12.42 4.44 12.80
N GLN A 31 12.71 3.14 12.69
CA GLN A 31 13.02 2.27 13.82
C GLN A 31 14.52 2.03 13.94
N THR A 32 14.98 1.93 15.18
CA THR A 32 16.32 1.46 15.51
C THR A 32 16.24 0.06 16.13
N ARG A 33 17.34 -0.71 16.04
CA ARG A 33 17.39 -2.04 16.66
C ARG A 33 17.25 -1.95 18.19
N PRO A 34 16.60 -2.93 18.85
CA PRO A 34 15.91 -4.09 18.25
C PRO A 34 14.57 -3.71 17.60
N TYR A 35 14.32 -4.23 16.39
CA TYR A 35 13.10 -3.92 15.65
C TYR A 35 11.87 -4.55 16.29
N ARG A 36 10.77 -3.79 16.33
CA ARG A 36 9.48 -4.27 16.82
C ARG A 36 8.61 -4.76 15.66
N PRO A 37 7.65 -5.67 15.91
CA PRO A 37 6.66 -6.05 14.90
C PRO A 37 5.94 -4.81 14.35
N LEU A 38 5.72 -4.77 13.04
CA LEU A 38 5.12 -3.61 12.37
C LEU A 38 3.76 -3.21 12.96
N ALA A 39 2.93 -4.19 13.36
CA ALA A 39 1.64 -3.94 14.01
C ALA A 39 1.77 -3.23 15.37
N GLU A 40 2.89 -3.41 16.10
CA GLU A 40 3.15 -2.66 17.33
C GLU A 40 3.65 -1.25 17.03
N VAL A 41 4.51 -1.12 16.03
CA VAL A 41 5.07 0.16 15.57
C VAL A 41 3.95 1.08 15.10
N MET A 42 3.00 0.54 14.35
CA MET A 42 1.85 1.31 13.89
C MET A 42 0.99 1.83 15.04
N LYS A 43 1.07 1.31 16.28
CA LYS A 43 0.28 1.89 17.40
C LYS A 43 0.79 3.25 17.87
N SER A 44 2.09 3.53 17.72
CA SER A 44 2.71 4.75 18.28
C SER A 44 3.54 5.56 17.29
N ASP A 45 4.08 4.92 16.25
CA ASP A 45 5.18 5.44 15.43
C ASP A 45 4.72 5.65 13.98
N GLN A 46 3.51 6.20 13.82
CA GLN A 46 2.97 6.62 12.54
C GLN A 46 2.58 8.10 12.58
N ARG A 47 2.57 8.74 11.41
CA ARG A 47 2.09 10.10 11.18
C ARG A 47 1.06 10.09 10.08
N PHE A 48 -0.07 10.74 10.34
CA PHE A 48 -1.15 10.90 9.38
C PHE A 48 -1.11 12.31 8.82
N PHE A 49 -1.43 12.41 7.53
CA PHE A 49 -1.52 13.68 6.82
C PHE A 49 -2.82 13.71 6.04
N GLU A 50 -3.56 14.79 6.20
CA GLU A 50 -4.74 15.09 5.41
C GLU A 50 -4.37 16.16 4.39
N LEU A 51 -4.50 15.83 3.11
CA LEU A 51 -4.16 16.67 1.97
C LEU A 51 -5.46 17.10 1.30
N SER A 52 -5.57 18.38 0.98
CA SER A 52 -6.76 18.96 0.35
C SER A 52 -6.39 19.65 -0.96
N GLU A 53 -7.19 19.44 -2.01
CA GLU A 53 -6.94 19.97 -3.36
C GLU A 53 -5.47 19.78 -3.82
N VAL A 54 -4.97 18.55 -3.70
CA VAL A 54 -3.57 18.22 -3.98
C VAL A 54 -3.42 17.58 -5.37
N THR A 55 -2.49 18.09 -6.16
CA THR A 55 -2.08 17.48 -7.43
C THR A 55 -0.91 16.51 -7.19
N GLY A 56 -0.96 15.33 -7.79
CA GLY A 56 0.15 14.39 -7.70
C GLY A 56 -0.11 13.07 -8.39
N THR A 57 0.68 12.07 -8.00
CA THR A 57 0.61 10.71 -8.55
C THR A 57 0.35 9.71 -7.44
N MET A 58 -0.69 8.91 -7.60
CA MET A 58 -0.94 7.70 -6.82
C MET A 58 -0.46 6.48 -7.62
N ILE A 59 0.37 5.64 -7.03
CA ILE A 59 0.92 4.44 -7.66
C ILE A 59 0.77 3.25 -6.73
N GLY A 60 0.39 2.11 -7.29
CA GLY A 60 0.09 0.96 -6.47
C GLY A 60 -0.26 -0.28 -7.27
N PHE A 61 -0.72 -1.29 -6.56
CA PHE A 61 -1.11 -2.57 -7.11
C PHE A 61 -2.54 -2.91 -6.70
N ARG A 62 -3.19 -3.71 -7.55
CA ARG A 62 -4.27 -4.58 -7.13
C ARG A 62 -3.79 -6.02 -7.28
N LEU A 63 -3.67 -6.74 -6.18
CA LEU A 63 -3.20 -8.12 -6.18
C LEU A 63 -4.30 -9.10 -5.77
N PRO A 64 -4.31 -10.32 -6.33
CA PRO A 64 -5.28 -11.35 -5.97
C PRO A 64 -5.02 -11.94 -4.59
N GLU A 65 -6.05 -12.54 -3.98
CA GLU A 65 -5.97 -13.18 -2.64
C GLU A 65 -4.90 -14.27 -2.53
N LEU A 66 -4.55 -14.93 -3.64
CA LEU A 66 -3.46 -15.93 -3.66
C LEU A 66 -2.08 -15.35 -3.29
N MET A 67 -1.92 -14.02 -3.33
CA MET A 67 -0.70 -13.32 -2.94
C MET A 67 -0.63 -13.05 -1.43
N ALA A 68 -1.66 -13.44 -0.66
CA ALA A 68 -1.65 -13.28 0.80
C ALA A 68 -0.42 -13.96 1.43
N GLY A 69 0.26 -13.23 2.32
CA GLY A 69 1.49 -13.68 2.98
C GLY A 69 2.78 -13.37 2.21
N LEU A 70 2.70 -13.12 0.90
CA LEU A 70 3.82 -12.61 0.08
C LEU A 70 3.71 -11.12 -0.20
N ASN A 71 2.48 -10.61 -0.28
CA ASN A 71 2.17 -9.20 -0.52
C ASN A 71 0.80 -8.84 0.10
N VAL A 72 0.29 -7.64 -0.17
CA VAL A 72 -1.02 -7.13 0.28
C VAL A 72 -2.08 -7.40 -0.79
N PRO A 73 -3.06 -8.30 -0.55
CA PRO A 73 -4.19 -8.48 -1.46
C PRO A 73 -5.08 -7.25 -1.55
N GLY A 74 -5.80 -7.13 -2.68
CA GLY A 74 -6.64 -5.96 -2.95
C GLY A 74 -5.81 -4.75 -3.38
N TYR A 75 -6.37 -3.56 -3.19
CA TYR A 75 -5.73 -2.31 -3.58
C TYR A 75 -4.75 -1.82 -2.50
N HIS A 76 -3.52 -1.53 -2.93
CA HIS A 76 -2.48 -0.95 -2.09
C HIS A 76 -1.80 0.17 -2.85
N PHE A 77 -1.97 1.41 -2.38
CA PHE A 77 -1.51 2.61 -3.05
C PHE A 77 -0.61 3.47 -2.17
N HIS A 78 0.40 4.06 -2.80
CA HIS A 78 1.19 5.15 -2.24
C HIS A 78 0.98 6.41 -3.09
N PHE A 79 1.19 7.58 -2.50
CA PHE A 79 1.03 8.88 -3.15
C PHE A 79 2.29 9.73 -3.02
N ILE A 80 2.53 10.56 -4.04
CA ILE A 80 3.51 11.65 -4.02
C ILE A 80 2.92 12.89 -4.71
N SER A 81 3.02 14.05 -4.06
CA SER A 81 2.59 15.34 -4.61
C SER A 81 3.47 15.75 -5.79
N GLU A 82 2.95 16.61 -6.67
CA GLU A 82 3.67 17.11 -7.85
C GLU A 82 4.98 17.84 -7.48
N ASP A 83 4.97 18.61 -6.40
CA ASP A 83 6.14 19.28 -5.83
C ASP A 83 7.10 18.33 -5.09
N ARG A 84 6.71 17.06 -4.91
CA ARG A 84 7.43 15.99 -4.20
C ARG A 84 7.71 16.27 -2.72
N LEU A 85 6.97 17.18 -2.11
CA LEU A 85 7.14 17.52 -0.68
C LEU A 85 6.25 16.69 0.24
N GLN A 86 5.18 16.09 -0.28
CA GLN A 86 4.17 15.39 0.49
C GLN A 86 3.88 14.03 -0.13
N GLY A 87 3.60 13.03 0.70
CA GLY A 87 3.36 11.68 0.22
C GLY A 87 3.12 10.70 1.36
N GLY A 88 2.92 9.44 1.00
CA GLY A 88 2.76 8.35 1.97
C GLY A 88 1.88 7.22 1.46
N HIS A 89 1.65 6.26 2.35
CA HIS A 89 0.70 5.17 2.16
C HIS A 89 -0.73 5.72 2.18
N VAL A 90 -1.54 5.41 1.16
CA VAL A 90 -2.89 5.98 0.99
C VAL A 90 -3.92 5.19 1.80
N LEU A 91 -4.64 5.89 2.69
CA LEU A 91 -5.70 5.32 3.52
C LEU A 91 -7.10 5.67 3.01
N ASP A 92 -7.26 6.89 2.49
CA ASP A 92 -8.52 7.34 1.87
C ASP A 92 -8.24 8.39 0.79
N VAL A 93 -9.09 8.46 -0.22
CA VAL A 93 -8.92 9.38 -1.35
C VAL A 93 -10.25 9.74 -2.00
N LYS A 94 -10.42 11.02 -2.34
CA LYS A 94 -11.44 11.53 -3.25
C LYS A 94 -10.76 12.19 -4.43
N THR A 95 -11.00 11.65 -5.62
CA THR A 95 -10.41 12.18 -6.86
C THR A 95 -11.37 13.18 -7.48
N ARG A 96 -10.85 14.31 -7.94
CA ARG A 96 -11.60 15.31 -8.70
C ARG A 96 -11.48 15.08 -10.20
N SER A 97 -10.26 14.87 -10.68
CA SER A 97 -9.95 14.53 -12.06
C SER A 97 -8.60 13.83 -12.14
N GLY A 98 -8.39 13.01 -13.17
CA GLY A 98 -7.11 12.35 -13.39
C GLY A 98 -7.12 11.35 -14.53
N GLU A 99 -5.93 10.89 -14.90
CA GLU A 99 -5.70 9.83 -15.86
C GLU A 99 -5.30 8.56 -15.11
N VAL A 100 -5.93 7.43 -15.45
CA VAL A 100 -5.59 6.11 -14.92
C VAL A 100 -4.87 5.31 -16.00
N ARG A 101 -3.65 4.87 -15.68
CA ARG A 101 -2.88 3.93 -16.49
C ARG A 101 -2.81 2.59 -15.77
N ILE A 102 -3.13 1.52 -16.48
CA ILE A 102 -3.20 0.16 -15.94
C ILE A 102 -2.21 -0.72 -16.69
N ASN A 103 -1.40 -1.48 -15.96
CA ASN A 103 -0.52 -2.49 -16.50
C ASN A 103 -0.88 -3.85 -15.91
N GLN A 104 -1.29 -4.80 -16.76
CA GLN A 104 -1.54 -6.18 -16.34
C GLN A 104 -0.22 -6.92 -16.10
N LEU A 105 -0.12 -7.61 -14.97
CA LEU A 105 1.08 -8.32 -14.56
C LEU A 105 0.90 -9.82 -14.82
N GLY A 106 1.74 -10.37 -15.71
CA GLY A 106 1.76 -11.80 -16.04
C GLY A 106 2.81 -12.62 -15.29
N ARG A 107 3.65 -11.97 -14.46
CA ARG A 107 4.75 -12.62 -13.75
C ARG A 107 4.96 -11.98 -12.38
N PHE A 108 5.16 -12.83 -11.38
CA PHE A 108 5.68 -12.46 -10.07
C PHE A 108 7.07 -13.09 -9.90
N ALA A 109 8.01 -12.32 -9.35
CA ALA A 109 9.35 -12.79 -9.00
C ALA A 109 9.68 -12.26 -7.60
N MET A 110 10.34 -13.08 -6.79
CA MET A 110 10.70 -12.75 -5.42
C MET A 110 12.14 -13.16 -5.19
N ASP A 111 12.94 -12.19 -4.76
CA ASP A 111 14.27 -12.43 -4.23
C ASP A 111 14.15 -12.60 -2.71
N LEU A 112 14.77 -13.66 -2.17
CA LEU A 112 14.78 -13.90 -0.74
C LEU A 112 15.93 -13.11 -0.09
N PRO A 113 15.69 -12.39 1.01
CA PRO A 113 16.76 -11.75 1.77
C PRO A 113 17.77 -12.78 2.29
N GLU A 114 19.06 -12.45 2.22
CA GLU A 114 20.12 -13.26 2.81
C GLU A 114 20.36 -12.88 4.28
N GLY A 115 20.74 -13.85 5.10
CA GLY A 115 21.23 -13.63 6.45
C GLY A 115 20.32 -14.14 7.57
N ALA A 116 20.94 -14.30 8.74
CA ALA A 116 20.36 -15.00 9.88
C ALA A 116 19.01 -14.45 10.36
N GLU A 117 18.73 -13.15 10.20
CA GLU A 117 17.45 -12.58 10.64
C GLU A 117 16.26 -13.05 9.81
N PHE A 118 16.46 -13.24 8.50
CA PHE A 118 15.42 -13.80 7.63
C PHE A 118 15.38 -15.32 7.72
N GLU A 119 16.54 -15.98 7.75
CA GLU A 119 16.65 -17.45 7.80
C GLU A 119 16.07 -18.06 9.09
N ASN A 120 16.12 -17.32 10.21
CA ASN A 120 15.57 -17.77 11.49
C ASN A 120 14.18 -17.17 11.80
N LEU A 121 13.54 -16.51 10.83
CA LEU A 121 12.23 -15.91 11.02
C LEU A 121 11.14 -16.98 10.96
N ASP A 122 10.42 -17.18 12.08
CA ASP A 122 9.22 -18.01 12.07
C ASP A 122 8.05 -17.26 11.43
N LEU A 123 7.59 -17.78 10.28
CA LEU A 123 6.47 -17.29 9.49
C LEU A 123 5.28 -18.27 9.49
N SER A 124 5.29 -19.29 10.34
CA SER A 124 4.25 -20.33 10.37
C SER A 124 2.90 -19.83 10.92
N ASP A 125 2.89 -18.72 11.65
CA ASP A 125 1.68 -18.08 12.19
C ASP A 125 0.87 -17.33 11.11
N LYS A 126 -0.46 -17.46 11.17
CA LYS A 126 -1.40 -16.74 10.29
C LYS A 126 -1.43 -15.24 10.62
N ARG A 127 -0.62 -14.45 9.92
CA ARG A 127 -0.46 -12.99 10.12
C ARG A 127 -1.43 -12.11 9.33
N GLU A 128 -2.46 -12.66 8.70
CA GLU A 128 -3.44 -11.88 7.92
C GLU A 128 -4.11 -10.77 8.74
N ALA A 129 -4.43 -11.04 10.01
CA ALA A 129 -5.02 -10.03 10.89
C ALA A 129 -4.04 -8.89 11.21
N ALA A 130 -2.75 -9.20 11.38
CA ALA A 130 -1.71 -8.20 11.58
C ALA A 130 -1.47 -7.38 10.31
N LEU A 131 -1.49 -8.02 9.13
CA LEU A 131 -1.38 -7.33 7.85
C LEU A 131 -2.54 -6.36 7.63
N ARG A 132 -3.79 -6.81 7.85
CA ARG A 132 -4.96 -5.94 7.77
C ARG A 132 -4.85 -4.77 8.74
N ALA A 133 -4.48 -5.00 10.00
CA ALA A 133 -4.32 -3.93 10.99
C ALA A 133 -3.26 -2.88 10.63
N VAL A 134 -2.27 -3.24 9.80
CA VAL A 134 -1.21 -2.33 9.34
C VAL A 134 -1.61 -1.61 8.05
N GLU A 135 -2.15 -2.32 7.07
CA GLU A 135 -2.41 -1.78 5.73
C GLU A 135 -3.80 -1.14 5.59
N GLN A 136 -4.74 -1.52 6.46
CA GLN A 136 -6.13 -1.04 6.42
C GLN A 136 -6.51 -0.57 7.82
N GLN A 137 -6.79 0.71 7.98
CA GLN A 137 -7.46 1.18 9.19
C GLN A 137 -8.97 1.16 8.97
N ASP A 138 -9.70 0.57 9.92
CA ASP A 138 -11.15 0.53 9.90
C ASP A 138 -11.71 1.95 9.70
N LYS A 139 -12.56 2.09 8.69
CA LYS A 139 -13.32 3.31 8.45
C LYS A 139 -14.31 3.46 9.62
N HIS A 140 -14.02 4.37 10.55
CA HIS A 140 -15.04 4.89 11.47
C HIS A 140 -15.91 5.92 10.74
#